data_AF-B0DRU9-F1
#
_entry.id   AF-B0DRU9-F1
#
_cell.length_a   1.000
_cell.length_b   1.000
_cell.length_c   1.000
_cell.angle_alpha   90.00
_cell.angle_beta   90.00
_cell.angle_gamma   90.00
#
_symmetry.space_group_name_H-M   'P 1'
#
loop_
_entity.id
_entity.type
_entity.pdbx_description
1 polymer ?
#
loop_
_entity_poly.entity_id
_entity_poly.type
_entity_poly.pdbx_seq_one_letter_code
_entity_poly.pdbx_strand_id
1 'polypeptide(L)'
;MVPHGTLEDGSFIIIGGCRTGGFVNDPGQNNPTYEFYPSRGQPVHSPVLENTLPTNLFPLTWLLPSGKLLIQSNWQTILMDYKTQNEQPLDDMPAAVRTYPASAGTTMMPLTPSNNYTATIMFCGGSNVPTDQWRAPGFNAMETPTSASCVQITPDVSGKYRDVEPFPEPRVLTSLILLPDQTVLALNGARKGTAGYGNDTWAVGQSYADDPVLTPLIYDPKAAAGKQWSSDGFSPSTVPRMYHSSATLLPDGDY
;
A
#
# COMPACT_ATOMS: atom_id res chain seq x y z
N MET A 1 6.37 0.92 -13.43
CA MET A 1 6.97 1.99 -12.61
C MET A 1 7.63 1.30 -11.42
N VAL A 2 8.87 1.66 -11.08
CA VAL A 2 9.59 1.01 -9.95
C VAL A 2 9.39 1.89 -8.72
N PRO A 3 8.98 1.36 -7.56
CA PRO A 3 8.94 2.15 -6.34
C PRO A 3 10.36 2.62 -6.02
N HIS A 4 10.49 3.92 -5.82
CA HIS A 4 11.72 4.57 -5.43
C HIS A 4 11.50 5.23 -4.07
N GLY A 5 12.43 5.00 -3.15
CA GLY A 5 12.45 5.67 -1.85
C GLY A 5 13.70 6.54 -1.76
N THR A 6 13.55 7.78 -1.30
CA THR A 6 14.71 8.59 -0.90
C THR A 6 15.25 8.06 0.43
N LEU A 7 16.56 7.84 0.49
CA LEU A 7 17.29 7.41 1.69
C LEU A 7 17.76 8.63 2.49
N GLU A 8 18.30 8.40 3.70
CA GLU A 8 18.73 9.48 4.59
C GLU A 8 19.90 10.32 4.04
N ASP A 9 20.65 9.79 3.08
CA ASP A 9 21.74 10.48 2.39
C ASP A 9 21.28 11.20 1.10
N GLY A 10 19.97 11.19 0.81
CA GLY A 10 19.39 11.79 -0.39
C GLY A 10 19.53 10.95 -1.66
N SER A 11 20.17 9.78 -1.59
CA SER A 11 20.16 8.81 -2.70
C SER A 11 18.82 8.09 -2.78
N PHE A 12 18.59 7.38 -3.88
CA PHE A 12 17.38 6.60 -4.10
C PHE A 12 17.68 5.10 -4.04
N ILE A 13 16.79 4.34 -3.42
CA ILE A 13 16.71 2.89 -3.59
C ILE A 13 15.64 2.57 -4.62
N ILE A 14 15.92 1.61 -5.51
CA ILE A 14 15.05 1.13 -6.58
C ILE A 14 14.78 -0.34 -6.28
N ILE A 15 13.53 -0.71 -6.00
CA ILE A 15 13.19 -2.04 -5.45
C ILE A 15 12.31 -2.83 -6.43
N GLY A 16 12.83 -3.96 -6.89
CA GLY A 16 12.07 -4.99 -7.56
C GLY A 16 11.60 -4.68 -8.97
N GLY A 17 10.39 -5.13 -9.28
CA GLY A 17 9.74 -4.95 -10.56
C GLY A 17 9.57 -6.24 -11.35
N CYS A 18 9.01 -6.10 -12.55
CA CYS A 18 8.79 -7.16 -13.50
C CYS A 18 9.35 -6.75 -14.86
N ARG A 19 10.04 -7.69 -15.53
CA ARG A 19 10.79 -7.46 -16.78
C ARG A 19 9.89 -7.29 -18.00
N THR A 20 8.71 -7.92 -17.99
CA THR A 20 7.80 -7.99 -19.15
C THR A 20 6.45 -7.31 -18.92
N GLY A 21 6.16 -6.92 -17.68
CA GLY A 21 4.86 -6.39 -17.26
C GLY A 21 3.79 -7.49 -17.13
N GLY A 22 2.73 -7.21 -16.36
CA GLY A 22 1.63 -8.15 -16.17
C GLY A 22 0.70 -7.77 -15.01
N PHE A 23 -0.45 -8.45 -14.93
CA PHE A 23 -1.41 -8.25 -13.84
C PHE A 23 -0.83 -8.70 -12.49
N VAL A 24 -0.20 -9.88 -12.45
CA VAL A 24 0.59 -10.36 -11.32
C VAL A 24 1.90 -10.95 -11.83
N ASN A 25 2.91 -11.00 -10.98
CA ASN A 25 4.27 -11.38 -11.33
C ASN A 25 4.45 -12.91 -11.31
N ASP A 26 5.58 -13.40 -11.83
CA ASP A 26 5.97 -14.80 -11.75
C ASP A 26 7.50 -14.98 -11.79
N PRO A 27 8.03 -16.18 -11.43
CA PRO A 27 9.47 -16.39 -11.35
C PRO A 27 10.25 -16.09 -12.65
N GLY A 28 9.63 -16.25 -13.82
CA GLY A 28 10.28 -16.03 -15.11
C GLY A 28 10.46 -14.56 -15.48
N GLN A 29 9.64 -13.67 -14.91
CA GLN A 29 9.67 -12.22 -15.19
C GLN A 29 10.04 -11.37 -13.97
N ASN A 30 10.14 -11.98 -12.78
CA ASN A 30 10.48 -11.27 -11.55
C ASN A 30 11.87 -10.63 -11.61
N ASN A 31 11.99 -9.44 -11.01
CA ASN A 31 13.28 -8.86 -10.66
C ASN A 31 13.44 -8.88 -9.13
N PRO A 32 13.97 -9.96 -8.52
CA PRO A 32 14.09 -10.06 -7.06
C PRO A 32 15.35 -9.36 -6.55
N THR A 33 15.56 -8.11 -6.97
CA THR A 33 16.73 -7.32 -6.59
C THR A 33 16.36 -5.88 -6.25
N TYR A 34 17.24 -5.20 -5.53
CA TYR A 34 17.23 -3.75 -5.37
C TYR A 34 18.57 -3.14 -5.78
N GLU A 35 18.54 -1.88 -6.22
CA GLU A 35 19.72 -1.11 -6.60
C GLU A 35 19.59 0.36 -6.15
N PHE A 36 20.60 1.18 -6.44
CA PHE A 36 20.67 2.55 -5.93
C PHE A 36 20.93 3.56 -7.04
N TYR A 37 20.46 4.79 -6.82
CA TYR A 37 20.85 5.96 -7.60
C TYR A 37 21.36 7.09 -6.69
N PRO A 38 22.59 7.58 -6.86
CA PRO A 38 23.63 7.09 -7.78
C PRO A 38 24.02 5.62 -7.53
N SER A 39 24.51 4.94 -8.57
CA SER A 39 24.84 3.51 -8.49
C SER A 39 25.87 3.22 -7.40
N ARG A 40 25.62 2.15 -6.63
CA ARG A 40 26.54 1.59 -5.63
C ARG A 40 27.17 0.25 -6.07
N GLY A 41 27.08 -0.08 -7.36
CA GLY A 41 27.55 -1.34 -7.92
C GLY A 41 26.42 -2.20 -8.48
N GLN A 42 26.58 -3.52 -8.39
CA GLN A 42 25.59 -4.49 -8.90
C GLN A 42 24.31 -4.48 -8.04
N PRO A 43 23.14 -4.77 -8.65
CA PRO A 43 21.91 -4.99 -7.90
C PRO A 43 22.08 -6.11 -6.85
N VAL A 44 21.46 -5.92 -5.70
CA VAL A 44 21.52 -6.85 -4.56
C VAL A 44 20.24 -7.67 -4.53
N HIS A 45 20.36 -8.97 -4.33
CA HIS A 45 19.21 -9.87 -4.22
C HIS A 45 18.39 -9.58 -2.95
N SER A 46 17.06 -9.67 -3.09
CA SER A 46 16.10 -9.45 -2.00
C SER A 46 15.15 -10.65 -1.87
N PRO A 47 15.30 -11.48 -0.82
CA PRO A 47 14.45 -12.63 -0.58
C PRO A 47 12.96 -12.31 -0.49
N VAL A 48 12.57 -11.18 0.12
CA VAL A 48 11.14 -10.82 0.22
C VAL A 48 10.52 -10.67 -1.17
N LEU A 49 11.24 -10.18 -2.17
CA LEU A 49 10.73 -10.04 -3.54
C LEU A 49 10.57 -11.38 -4.26
N GLU A 50 11.22 -12.45 -3.82
CA GLU A 50 11.00 -13.79 -4.35
C GLU A 50 9.86 -14.49 -3.61
N ASN A 51 9.87 -14.39 -2.28
CA ASN A 51 8.91 -15.07 -1.39
C ASN A 51 7.49 -14.53 -1.49
N THR A 52 7.32 -13.30 -1.99
CA THR A 52 6.03 -12.62 -2.04
C THR A 52 5.36 -12.64 -3.41
N LEU A 53 5.86 -13.46 -4.35
CA LEU A 53 5.14 -13.75 -5.58
C LEU A 53 3.72 -14.31 -5.29
N PRO A 54 2.73 -14.03 -6.15
CA PRO A 54 2.82 -13.25 -7.39
C PRO A 54 2.50 -11.76 -7.20
N THR A 55 2.17 -11.30 -5.98
CA THR A 55 1.75 -9.92 -5.68
C THR A 55 2.84 -9.11 -4.99
N ASN A 56 4.00 -9.07 -5.63
CA ASN A 56 5.23 -8.41 -5.15
C ASN A 56 5.61 -7.16 -5.95
N LEU A 57 4.75 -6.70 -6.87
CA LEU A 57 5.00 -5.46 -7.60
C LEU A 57 4.61 -4.28 -6.73
N PHE A 58 5.33 -3.17 -6.91
CA PHE A 58 5.15 -1.96 -6.10
C PHE A 58 5.17 -2.24 -4.57
N PRO A 59 6.20 -2.92 -4.04
CA PRO A 59 6.32 -3.13 -2.61
C PRO A 59 6.20 -1.82 -1.84
N LEU A 60 5.34 -1.80 -0.84
CA LEU A 60 5.07 -0.60 -0.05
C LEU A 60 6.25 -0.38 0.89
N THR A 61 6.93 0.75 0.71
CA THR A 61 8.25 0.99 1.31
C THR A 61 8.28 2.32 2.05
N TRP A 62 8.81 2.32 3.28
CA TRP A 62 9.01 3.53 4.10
C TRP A 62 10.41 3.56 4.70
N LEU A 63 11.10 4.70 4.58
CA LEU A 63 12.29 4.99 5.38
C LEU A 63 11.88 5.33 6.81
N LEU A 64 12.50 4.65 7.78
CA LEU A 64 12.21 4.82 9.19
C LEU A 64 13.26 5.69 9.89
N PRO A 65 12.95 6.27 11.07
CA PRO A 65 13.91 7.02 11.90
C PRO A 65 15.19 6.23 12.24
N SER A 66 15.12 4.91 12.35
CA SER A 66 16.30 4.06 12.53
C SER A 66 17.26 4.01 11.34
N GLY A 67 16.88 4.55 10.18
CA GLY A 67 17.59 4.43 8.91
C GLY A 67 17.38 3.07 8.20
N LYS A 68 16.48 2.23 8.72
CA LYS A 68 16.03 1.00 8.07
C LYS A 68 14.79 1.27 7.23
N LEU A 69 14.47 0.34 6.33
CA LEU A 69 13.28 0.40 5.49
C LEU A 69 12.23 -0.60 6.01
N LEU A 70 10.99 -0.14 6.24
CA LEU A 70 9.85 -1.05 6.29
C LEU A 70 9.49 -1.40 4.85
N ILE A 71 9.42 -2.70 4.52
CA ILE A 71 8.93 -3.17 3.23
C ILE A 71 7.77 -4.14 3.48
N GLN A 72 6.62 -3.83 2.90
CA GLN A 72 5.43 -4.68 2.92
C GLN A 72 5.16 -5.16 1.49
N SER A 73 5.10 -6.48 1.30
CA SER A 73 4.87 -7.12 0.00
C SER A 73 4.01 -8.37 0.16
N ASN A 74 2.95 -8.51 -0.63
CA ASN A 74 1.94 -9.56 -0.50
C ASN A 74 1.44 -9.68 0.96
N TRP A 75 1.61 -10.84 1.59
CA TRP A 75 1.32 -11.08 3.00
C TRP A 75 2.51 -10.82 3.92
N GLN A 76 3.73 -10.67 3.41
CA GLN A 76 4.92 -10.52 4.25
C GLN A 76 5.23 -9.05 4.54
N THR A 77 5.89 -8.85 5.69
CA THR A 77 6.46 -7.57 6.10
C THR A 77 7.87 -7.81 6.60
N ILE A 78 8.81 -6.97 6.18
CA ILE A 78 10.20 -7.02 6.66
C ILE A 78 10.68 -5.65 7.12
N LEU A 79 11.66 -5.68 8.02
CA LEU A 79 12.52 -4.55 8.34
C LEU A 79 13.88 -4.78 7.67
N MET A 80 14.16 -4.00 6.64
CA MET A 80 15.36 -4.12 5.82
C MET A 80 16.43 -3.13 6.28
N ASP A 81 17.59 -3.66 6.62
CA ASP A 81 18.83 -2.91 6.77
C ASP A 81 19.64 -3.01 5.47
N TYR A 82 19.46 -2.03 4.59
CA TYR A 82 20.07 -2.06 3.26
C TYR A 82 21.60 -1.89 3.28
N LYS A 83 22.17 -1.41 4.40
CA LYS A 83 23.62 -1.23 4.58
C LYS A 83 24.29 -2.56 4.87
N THR A 84 23.62 -3.41 5.64
CA THR A 84 24.08 -4.77 5.98
C THR A 84 23.46 -5.86 5.10
N GLN A 85 22.56 -5.47 4.18
CA GLN A 85 21.81 -6.39 3.31
C GLN A 85 20.99 -7.43 4.10
N ASN A 86 20.49 -7.03 5.25
CA ASN A 86 19.73 -7.90 6.15
C ASN A 86 18.23 -7.60 6.06
N GLU A 87 17.44 -8.63 5.76
CA GLU A 87 15.97 -8.58 5.76
C GLU A 87 15.46 -9.32 7.00
N GLN A 88 15.00 -8.57 8.00
CA GLN A 88 14.41 -9.14 9.21
C GLN A 88 12.89 -9.29 9.03
N PRO A 89 12.33 -10.51 9.10
CA PRO A 89 10.87 -10.68 9.09
C PRO A 89 10.21 -10.02 10.29
N LEU A 90 9.06 -9.38 10.04
CA LEU A 90 8.11 -8.91 11.04
C LEU A 90 6.84 -9.79 10.98
N ASP A 91 5.79 -9.43 11.71
CA ASP A 91 4.50 -10.10 11.55
C ASP A 91 4.02 -10.00 10.10
N ASP A 92 3.39 -11.07 9.62
CA ASP A 92 2.69 -11.05 8.34
C ASP A 92 1.51 -10.07 8.40
N MET A 93 1.22 -9.43 7.28
CA MET A 93 0.09 -8.52 7.11
C MET A 93 -1.22 -9.24 7.44
N PRO A 94 -2.03 -8.74 8.38
CA PRO A 94 -3.31 -9.35 8.67
C PRO A 94 -4.39 -8.93 7.67
N ALA A 95 -5.44 -9.76 7.61
CA ALA A 95 -6.75 -9.52 6.99
C ALA A 95 -6.81 -9.37 5.46
N ALA A 96 -5.85 -8.71 4.82
CA ALA A 96 -5.86 -8.51 3.37
C ALA A 96 -4.45 -8.21 2.83
N VAL A 97 -4.21 -8.61 1.58
CA VAL A 97 -3.08 -8.13 0.79
C VAL A 97 -3.23 -6.63 0.58
N ARG A 98 -2.15 -5.87 0.78
CA ARG A 98 -2.15 -4.40 0.63
C ARG A 98 -1.41 -3.92 -0.61
N THR A 99 -0.38 -4.65 -1.05
CA THR A 99 0.39 -4.32 -2.26
C THR A 99 -0.41 -4.51 -3.53
N TYR A 100 0.13 -4.03 -4.65
CA TYR A 100 -0.47 -4.29 -5.96
C TYR A 100 -0.60 -5.81 -6.21
N PRO A 101 -1.74 -6.28 -6.77
CA PRO A 101 -2.85 -5.48 -7.28
C PRO A 101 -3.95 -5.14 -6.25
N ALA A 102 -3.90 -5.68 -5.03
CA ALA A 102 -4.90 -5.37 -4.00
C ALA A 102 -4.97 -3.86 -3.66
N SER A 103 -3.82 -3.18 -3.67
CA SER A 103 -3.71 -1.71 -3.68
C SER A 103 -4.50 -1.01 -2.57
N ALA A 104 -4.16 -1.31 -1.32
CA ALA A 104 -4.69 -0.63 -0.15
C ALA A 104 -4.21 0.83 -0.09
N GLY A 105 -4.96 1.67 0.63
CA GLY A 105 -4.51 2.99 1.02
C GLY A 105 -3.50 2.89 2.16
N THR A 106 -2.40 3.63 2.07
CA THR A 106 -1.34 3.59 3.08
C THR A 106 -0.76 4.96 3.37
N THR A 107 -0.31 5.18 4.60
CA THR A 107 0.33 6.44 4.99
C THR A 107 1.23 6.27 6.21
N MET A 108 2.25 7.11 6.34
CA MET A 108 2.99 7.26 7.59
C MET A 108 2.25 8.28 8.45
N MET A 109 1.87 7.88 9.67
CA MET A 109 1.24 8.75 10.66
C MET A 109 2.19 9.90 11.06
N PRO A 110 1.67 11.03 11.58
CA PRO A 110 2.47 12.21 11.87
C PRO A 110 3.71 11.91 12.74
N LEU A 111 4.88 12.35 12.27
CA LEU A 111 6.10 12.36 13.07
C LEU A 111 6.15 13.70 13.83
N THR A 112 6.01 13.65 15.15
CA THR A 112 5.89 14.86 15.98
C THR A 112 6.88 14.84 17.14
N PRO A 113 7.29 16.01 17.67
CA PRO A 113 8.08 16.04 18.91
C PRO A 113 7.40 15.29 20.06
N SER A 114 6.07 15.36 20.16
CA SER A 114 5.30 14.69 21.22
C SER A 114 5.33 13.17 21.15
N ASN A 115 5.55 12.57 19.97
CA ASN A 115 5.71 11.12 19.83
C ASN A 115 7.17 10.73 19.56
N ASN A 116 8.13 11.61 19.85
CA ASN A 116 9.55 11.42 19.56
C ASN A 116 9.84 11.02 18.11
N TYR A 117 9.05 11.53 17.16
CA TYR A 117 9.15 11.20 15.74
C TYR A 117 9.05 9.69 15.45
N THR A 118 8.30 8.96 16.27
CA THR A 118 8.11 7.52 16.12
C THR A 118 7.29 7.22 14.87
N ALA A 119 7.88 6.48 13.92
CA ALA A 119 7.20 6.12 12.68
C ALA A 119 6.18 5.00 12.90
N THR A 120 4.90 5.34 12.70
CA THR A 120 3.79 4.39 12.65
C THR A 120 3.20 4.43 11.25
N ILE A 121 3.05 3.27 10.61
CA ILE A 121 2.51 3.16 9.25
C ILE A 121 1.10 2.58 9.36
N MET A 122 0.16 3.21 8.66
CA MET A 122 -1.23 2.77 8.56
C MET A 122 -1.49 2.17 7.18
N PHE A 123 -2.22 1.06 7.16
CA PHE A 123 -2.70 0.37 5.98
C PHE A 123 -4.21 0.17 6.09
N CYS A 124 -4.98 0.54 5.08
CA CYS A 124 -6.42 0.42 5.06
C CYS A 124 -6.92 -0.08 3.70
N GLY A 125 -7.82 -1.05 3.71
CA GLY A 125 -8.39 -1.61 2.49
C GLY A 125 -7.51 -2.65 1.79
N GLY A 126 -7.70 -2.89 0.50
CA GLY A 126 -7.04 -3.98 -0.21
C GLY A 126 -7.97 -5.19 -0.38
N SER A 127 -7.38 -6.36 -0.65
CA SER A 127 -8.12 -7.54 -1.09
C SER A 127 -7.68 -8.78 -0.31
N ASN A 128 -8.64 -9.55 0.19
CA ASN A 128 -8.37 -10.76 0.97
C ASN A 128 -8.29 -11.98 0.05
N VAL A 129 -7.20 -12.05 -0.73
CA VAL A 129 -6.96 -13.14 -1.69
C VAL A 129 -5.76 -13.97 -1.22
N PRO A 130 -5.93 -15.29 -1.02
CA PRO A 130 -4.81 -16.19 -0.77
C PRO A 130 -3.79 -16.18 -1.91
N THR A 131 -2.49 -16.32 -1.60
CA THR A 131 -1.39 -16.17 -2.56
C THR A 131 -1.55 -17.03 -3.82
N ASP A 132 -2.02 -18.27 -3.67
CA ASP A 132 -2.20 -19.24 -4.75
C ASP A 132 -3.40 -18.93 -5.67
N GLN A 133 -4.37 -18.15 -5.20
CA GLN A 133 -5.59 -17.82 -5.95
C GLN A 133 -5.37 -16.75 -7.02
N TRP A 134 -4.37 -15.85 -6.84
CA TRP A 134 -4.08 -14.76 -7.78
C TRP A 134 -3.77 -15.22 -9.21
N ARG A 135 -3.33 -16.46 -9.40
CA ARG A 135 -3.02 -17.06 -10.71
C ARG A 135 -3.89 -18.29 -10.99
N ALA A 136 -4.90 -18.55 -10.18
CA ALA A 136 -5.77 -19.69 -10.37
C ALA A 136 -6.55 -19.56 -11.69
N PRO A 137 -6.76 -20.65 -12.44
CA PRO A 137 -7.66 -20.65 -13.58
C PRO A 137 -9.05 -20.18 -13.16
N GLY A 138 -9.59 -19.19 -13.86
CA GLY A 138 -10.90 -18.61 -13.54
C GLY A 138 -10.88 -17.56 -12.43
N PHE A 139 -9.71 -17.10 -11.98
CA PHE A 139 -9.63 -15.92 -11.12
C PHE A 139 -10.38 -14.73 -11.76
N ASN A 140 -11.33 -14.17 -11.01
CA ASN A 140 -12.12 -13.02 -11.41
C ASN A 140 -11.89 -11.90 -10.39
N ALA A 141 -11.20 -10.84 -10.81
CA ALA A 141 -10.93 -9.72 -9.92
C ALA A 141 -12.25 -9.11 -9.41
N MET A 142 -13.30 -9.05 -10.23
CA MET A 142 -14.58 -8.43 -9.86
C MET A 142 -15.33 -9.16 -8.74
N GLU A 143 -15.03 -10.43 -8.50
CA GLU A 143 -15.60 -11.24 -7.42
C GLU A 143 -14.67 -11.34 -6.21
N THR A 144 -13.51 -10.69 -6.27
CA THR A 144 -12.53 -10.70 -5.20
C THR A 144 -13.04 -9.96 -3.97
N PRO A 145 -12.94 -10.54 -2.76
CA PRO A 145 -13.33 -9.87 -1.53
C PRO A 145 -12.41 -8.67 -1.26
N THR A 146 -13.00 -7.47 -1.26
CA THR A 146 -12.35 -6.24 -0.81
C THR A 146 -12.44 -6.13 0.71
N SER A 147 -11.47 -5.46 1.31
CA SER A 147 -11.36 -5.35 2.76
C SER A 147 -11.72 -3.95 3.23
N ALA A 148 -12.34 -3.85 4.41
CA ALA A 148 -12.47 -2.61 5.16
C ALA A 148 -11.39 -2.48 6.25
N SER A 149 -10.61 -3.54 6.49
CA SER A 149 -9.68 -3.58 7.62
C SER A 149 -8.65 -2.47 7.54
N CYS A 150 -8.36 -1.86 8.69
CA CYS A 150 -7.27 -0.93 8.89
C CYS A 150 -6.35 -1.43 9.99
N VAL A 151 -5.04 -1.41 9.75
CA VAL A 151 -4.03 -1.81 10.73
C VAL A 151 -2.88 -0.82 10.77
N GLN A 152 -2.20 -0.79 11.90
CA GLN A 152 -0.99 0.00 12.10
C GLN A 152 0.17 -0.86 12.59
N ILE A 153 1.39 -0.49 12.20
CA ILE A 153 2.65 -1.07 12.70
C ILE A 153 3.62 0.06 13.03
N THR A 154 4.44 -0.15 14.06
CA THR A 154 5.46 0.81 14.52
C THR A 154 6.82 0.10 14.55
N PRO A 155 7.48 -0.10 13.38
CA PRO A 155 8.50 -1.14 13.23
C PRO A 155 9.74 -0.98 14.11
N ASP A 156 10.15 0.26 14.39
CA ASP A 156 11.29 0.56 15.27
C ASP A 156 10.99 0.26 16.76
N VAL A 157 9.72 0.04 17.10
CA VAL A 157 9.27 -0.26 18.48
C VAL A 157 8.76 -1.71 18.59
N SER A 158 7.99 -2.16 17.61
CA SER A 158 7.40 -3.50 17.58
C SER A 158 7.14 -3.95 16.15
N GLY A 159 7.54 -5.19 15.84
CA GLY A 159 7.23 -5.84 14.56
C GLY A 159 5.79 -6.32 14.42
N LYS A 160 4.88 -5.92 15.30
CA LYS A 160 3.50 -6.42 15.37
C LYS A 160 2.50 -5.43 14.82
N TYR A 161 1.52 -5.94 14.07
CA TYR A 161 0.35 -5.17 13.67
C TYR A 161 -0.64 -5.02 14.81
N ARG A 162 -1.33 -3.88 14.84
CA ARG A 162 -2.52 -3.65 15.66
C ARG A 162 -3.67 -3.19 14.79
N ASP A 163 -4.87 -3.69 15.10
CA ASP A 163 -6.09 -3.21 14.47
C ASP A 163 -6.35 -1.75 14.89
N VAL A 164 -6.86 -0.96 13.94
CA VAL A 164 -7.45 0.35 14.18
C VAL A 164 -8.84 0.38 13.56
N GLU A 165 -9.58 1.48 13.73
CA GLU A 165 -10.94 1.56 13.22
C GLU A 165 -10.98 1.25 11.70
N PRO A 166 -11.74 0.24 11.27
CA PRO A 166 -11.83 -0.12 9.87
C PRO A 166 -12.53 0.99 9.09
N PHE A 167 -12.35 1.01 7.77
CA PHE A 167 -13.21 1.83 6.93
C PHE A 167 -14.70 1.50 7.19
N PRO A 168 -15.60 2.50 7.10
CA PRO A 168 -17.05 2.26 7.13
C PRO A 168 -17.54 1.28 6.06
N GLU A 169 -16.76 1.11 5.00
CA GLU A 169 -17.03 0.25 3.87
C GLU A 169 -15.74 -0.29 3.25
N PRO A 170 -15.75 -1.49 2.63
CA PRO A 170 -14.54 -2.04 2.05
C PRO A 170 -14.09 -1.25 0.82
N ARG A 171 -12.78 -1.06 0.68
CA ARG A 171 -12.18 -0.23 -0.38
C ARG A 171 -10.86 -0.82 -0.89
N VAL A 172 -10.65 -0.72 -2.19
CA VAL A 172 -9.34 -0.85 -2.86
C VAL A 172 -9.02 0.47 -3.57
N LEU A 173 -7.78 0.64 -4.03
CA LEU A 173 -7.35 1.78 -4.86
C LEU A 173 -7.47 3.14 -4.14
N THR A 174 -7.44 3.11 -2.82
CA THR A 174 -7.62 4.28 -1.96
C THR A 174 -6.31 5.05 -1.85
N SER A 175 -6.41 6.37 -1.88
CA SER A 175 -5.31 7.27 -1.54
C SER A 175 -5.49 7.77 -0.11
N LEU A 176 -4.47 7.62 0.75
CA LEU A 176 -4.45 8.19 2.08
C LEU A 176 -3.46 9.36 2.14
N ILE A 177 -3.96 10.55 2.45
CA ILE A 177 -3.20 11.79 2.46
C ILE A 177 -3.15 12.33 3.88
N LEU A 178 -1.94 12.53 4.40
CA LEU A 178 -1.74 13.16 5.70
C LEU A 178 -2.00 14.66 5.58
N LEU A 179 -2.87 15.20 6.44
CA LEU A 179 -3.17 16.64 6.49
C LEU A 179 -2.35 17.36 7.58
N PRO A 180 -2.16 18.69 7.48
CA PRO A 180 -1.37 19.47 8.44
C PRO A 180 -1.92 19.46 9.88
N ASP A 181 -3.22 19.22 10.03
CA ASP A 181 -3.89 19.11 11.33
C ASP A 181 -3.76 17.71 11.97
N GLN A 182 -2.96 16.83 11.36
CA GLN A 182 -2.67 15.45 11.77
C GLN A 182 -3.80 14.44 11.50
N THR A 183 -4.84 14.84 10.78
CA THR A 183 -5.85 13.92 10.27
C THR A 183 -5.38 13.26 8.97
N VAL A 184 -6.06 12.19 8.55
CA VAL A 184 -5.77 11.50 7.28
C VAL A 184 -7.00 11.53 6.39
N LEU A 185 -6.87 12.13 5.22
CA LEU A 185 -7.89 12.15 4.20
C LEU A 185 -7.81 10.88 3.34
N ALA A 186 -8.93 10.17 3.21
CA ALA A 186 -9.09 9.05 2.31
C ALA A 186 -9.92 9.46 1.08
N LEU A 187 -9.30 9.36 -0.09
CA LEU A 187 -9.91 9.65 -1.39
C LEU A 187 -9.84 8.42 -2.30
N ASN A 188 -10.58 8.49 -3.40
CA ASN A 188 -10.56 7.50 -4.46
C ASN A 188 -11.03 6.12 -4.00
N GLY A 189 -11.10 5.21 -4.97
CA GLY A 189 -11.24 3.78 -4.69
C GLY A 189 -12.51 3.16 -5.26
N ALA A 190 -12.60 1.87 -5.03
CA ALA A 190 -13.67 1.00 -5.49
C ALA A 190 -14.03 -0.02 -4.40
N ARG A 191 -15.31 -0.42 -4.34
CA ARG A 191 -15.77 -1.46 -3.40
C ARG A 191 -15.52 -2.86 -3.94
N LYS A 192 -15.27 -3.02 -5.23
CA LYS A 192 -15.08 -4.32 -5.87
C LYS A 192 -13.83 -4.30 -6.72
N GLY A 193 -13.21 -5.47 -6.85
CA GLY A 193 -12.08 -5.62 -7.75
C GLY A 193 -10.71 -5.41 -7.13
N THR A 194 -9.76 -5.16 -8.01
CA THR A 194 -8.37 -4.87 -7.72
C THR A 194 -7.84 -3.81 -8.69
N ALA A 195 -6.60 -3.37 -8.49
CA ALA A 195 -5.86 -2.72 -9.56
C ALA A 195 -5.72 -3.64 -10.78
N GLY A 196 -5.46 -3.07 -11.95
CA GLY A 196 -5.27 -3.81 -13.19
C GLY A 196 -6.36 -3.52 -14.22
N TYR A 197 -6.08 -3.98 -15.44
CA TYR A 197 -6.97 -3.88 -16.57
C TYR A 197 -6.67 -5.01 -17.57
N GLY A 198 -7.64 -5.34 -18.41
CA GLY A 198 -7.50 -6.39 -19.41
C GLY A 198 -8.76 -6.56 -20.25
N ASN A 199 -8.77 -7.59 -21.10
CA ASN A 199 -9.87 -7.89 -22.01
C ASN A 199 -10.69 -9.11 -21.56
N ASP A 200 -10.56 -9.50 -20.30
CA ASP A 200 -11.34 -10.60 -19.72
C ASP A 200 -12.83 -10.31 -19.83
N THR A 201 -13.63 -11.36 -20.02
CA THR A 201 -15.07 -11.24 -20.28
C THR A 201 -15.85 -10.64 -19.11
N TRP A 202 -15.27 -10.67 -17.91
CA TRP A 202 -15.84 -10.09 -16.68
C TRP A 202 -15.38 -8.64 -16.43
N ALA A 203 -14.40 -8.13 -17.18
CA ALA A 203 -13.88 -6.78 -16.97
C ALA A 203 -14.89 -5.71 -17.41
N VAL A 204 -15.01 -4.63 -16.63
CA VAL A 204 -15.93 -3.53 -16.93
C VAL A 204 -15.20 -2.44 -17.68
N GLY A 205 -15.42 -2.33 -19.00
CA GLY A 205 -14.71 -1.34 -19.82
C GLY A 205 -13.19 -1.47 -19.74
N GLN A 206 -12.71 -2.72 -19.67
CA GLN A 206 -11.33 -3.14 -19.39
C GLN A 206 -10.85 -3.02 -17.94
N SER A 207 -11.61 -2.41 -17.04
CA SER A 207 -11.26 -2.28 -15.62
C SER A 207 -11.43 -3.60 -14.87
N TYR A 208 -10.49 -3.91 -13.98
CA TYR A 208 -10.60 -4.99 -12.99
C TYR A 208 -11.20 -4.53 -11.66
N ALA A 209 -11.67 -3.30 -11.59
CA ALA A 209 -12.41 -2.72 -10.46
C ALA A 209 -13.65 -1.95 -10.91
N ASP A 210 -14.65 -1.93 -10.04
CA ASP A 210 -15.93 -1.22 -10.25
C ASP A 210 -16.60 -0.94 -8.90
N ASP A 211 -17.81 -0.37 -8.92
CA ASP A 211 -18.53 0.11 -7.74
C ASP A 211 -17.71 1.22 -7.04
N PRO A 212 -17.53 2.36 -7.73
CA PRO A 212 -16.61 3.40 -7.29
C PRO A 212 -17.09 4.06 -6.01
N VAL A 213 -16.12 4.37 -5.14
CA VAL A 213 -16.38 5.08 -3.91
C VAL A 213 -16.15 6.56 -4.11
N LEU A 214 -17.23 7.33 -4.07
CA LEU A 214 -17.24 8.74 -4.45
C LEU A 214 -17.12 9.70 -3.25
N THR A 215 -17.46 9.24 -2.05
CA THR A 215 -17.45 10.06 -0.85
C THR A 215 -16.11 9.94 -0.11
N PRO A 216 -15.37 11.06 0.04
CA PRO A 216 -14.19 11.12 0.90
C PRO A 216 -14.48 10.70 2.34
N LEU A 217 -13.44 10.28 3.05
CA LEU A 217 -13.46 10.13 4.50
C LEU A 217 -12.29 10.89 5.11
N ILE A 218 -12.48 11.37 6.34
CA ILE A 218 -11.39 11.85 7.19
C ILE A 218 -11.21 10.91 8.37
N TYR A 219 -9.96 10.55 8.66
CA TYR A 219 -9.57 9.85 9.87
C TYR A 219 -8.98 10.82 10.88
N ASP A 220 -9.63 10.93 12.04
CA ASP A 220 -9.08 11.63 13.20
C ASP A 220 -8.56 10.61 14.24
N PRO A 221 -7.23 10.48 14.42
CA PRO A 221 -6.67 9.58 15.42
C PRO A 221 -7.04 9.94 16.86
N LYS A 222 -7.51 11.16 17.13
CA LYS A 222 -7.88 11.67 18.46
C LYS A 222 -9.38 11.50 18.76
N ALA A 223 -10.19 11.17 17.76
CA ALA A 223 -11.61 10.91 17.96
C ALA A 223 -11.82 9.63 18.78
N ALA A 224 -13.00 9.54 19.40
CA ALA A 224 -13.40 8.35 20.14
C ALA A 224 -13.49 7.12 19.22
N ALA A 225 -13.23 5.93 19.77
CA ALA A 225 -13.37 4.68 19.03
C ALA A 225 -14.79 4.53 18.43
N GLY A 226 -14.85 4.13 17.16
CA GLY A 226 -16.09 4.06 16.37
C GLY A 226 -16.52 5.38 15.75
N LYS A 227 -15.67 6.42 15.83
CA LYS A 227 -15.88 7.75 15.24
C LYS A 227 -14.60 8.31 14.63
N GLN A 228 -13.57 7.49 14.45
CA GLN A 228 -12.31 7.94 13.89
C GLN A 228 -12.47 8.21 12.39
N TRP A 229 -13.31 7.45 11.68
CA TRP A 229 -13.68 7.79 10.30
C TRP A 229 -14.97 8.60 10.24
N SER A 230 -14.96 9.69 9.46
CA SER A 230 -16.16 10.47 9.17
C SER A 230 -16.20 10.93 7.71
N SER A 231 -17.40 11.02 7.15
CA SER A 231 -17.66 11.68 5.86
C SER A 231 -18.28 13.08 6.04
N ASP A 232 -18.41 13.56 7.28
CA ASP A 232 -19.07 14.84 7.57
C ASP A 232 -18.32 15.99 6.90
N GLY A 233 -19.09 16.87 6.25
CA GLY A 233 -18.54 18.02 5.52
C GLY A 233 -18.06 17.72 4.10
N PHE A 234 -18.02 16.45 3.67
CA PHE A 234 -17.69 16.11 2.29
C PHE A 234 -18.91 15.95 1.39
N SER A 235 -18.75 16.33 0.12
CA SER A 235 -19.68 16.01 -0.95
C SER A 235 -19.10 14.90 -1.83
N PRO A 236 -19.92 13.95 -2.34
CA PRO A 236 -19.43 12.93 -3.26
C PRO A 236 -18.85 13.55 -4.54
N SER A 237 -17.73 13.01 -5.02
CA SER A 237 -17.18 13.33 -6.35
C SER A 237 -18.16 12.91 -7.45
N THR A 238 -18.22 13.69 -8.53
CA THR A 238 -18.94 13.29 -9.76
C THR A 238 -18.08 12.43 -10.70
N VAL A 239 -16.79 12.29 -10.40
CA VAL A 239 -15.82 11.54 -11.22
C VAL A 239 -15.27 10.36 -10.39
N PRO A 240 -15.49 9.11 -10.84
CA PRO A 240 -14.82 7.94 -10.29
C PRO A 240 -13.30 8.02 -10.45
N ARG A 241 -12.55 7.79 -9.38
CA ARG A 241 -11.08 7.72 -9.39
C ARG A 241 -10.66 6.34 -8.89
N MET A 242 -10.20 5.48 -9.81
CA MET A 242 -9.87 4.07 -9.56
C MET A 242 -8.42 3.78 -9.99
N TYR A 243 -8.15 2.65 -10.65
CA TYR A 243 -6.79 2.28 -11.04
C TYR A 243 -6.15 3.36 -11.93
N HIS A 244 -4.87 3.67 -11.67
CA HIS A 244 -4.14 4.82 -12.23
C HIS A 244 -4.63 6.22 -11.82
N SER A 245 -5.49 6.34 -10.80
CA SER A 245 -5.72 7.64 -10.16
C SER A 245 -4.62 8.01 -9.17
N SER A 246 -4.51 9.29 -8.86
CA SER A 246 -3.66 9.84 -7.81
C SER A 246 -4.40 10.97 -7.10
N ALA A 247 -3.89 11.35 -5.94
CA ALA A 247 -4.28 12.55 -5.21
C ALA A 247 -3.07 13.07 -4.44
N THR A 248 -3.00 14.39 -4.23
CA THR A 248 -1.87 15.04 -3.55
C THR A 248 -2.37 16.26 -2.79
N LEU A 249 -1.78 16.51 -1.61
CA LEU A 249 -2.00 17.75 -0.89
C LEU A 249 -1.29 18.91 -1.60
N LEU A 250 -1.97 20.06 -1.69
CA LEU A 250 -1.44 21.31 -2.22
C LEU A 250 -0.98 22.25 -1.08
N PRO A 251 -0.07 23.21 -1.34
CA PRO A 251 0.49 24.07 -0.30
C PRO A 251 -0.52 24.98 0.42
N ASP A 252 -1.66 25.27 -0.20
CA ASP A 252 -2.77 26.07 0.35
C ASP A 252 -3.74 25.24 1.21
N GLY A 253 -3.56 23.93 1.29
CA GLY A 253 -4.42 23.00 2.02
C GLY A 253 -5.51 22.35 1.16
N ASP A 254 -5.59 22.66 -0.14
CA ASP A 254 -6.45 21.97 -1.09
C ASP A 254 -5.86 20.59 -1.48
N TYR A 255 -6.66 19.71 -2.09
CA TYR A 255 -6.29 18.33 -2.41
C TYR A 255 -7.02 17.76 -3.64
#